data_AF-A0A399FZ16-F1
#
_entry.id   AF-A0A399FZ16-F1
#
_cell.length_a   1.000
_cell.length_b   1.000
_cell.length_c   1.000
_cell.angle_alpha   90.00
_cell.angle_beta   90.00
_cell.angle_gamma   90.00
#
_symmetry.space_group_name_H-M   'P 1'
#
loop_
_entity.id
_entity.type
_entity.pdbx_description
1 polymer ?
#
loop_
_entity_poly.entity_id
_entity_poly.type
_entity_poly.pdbx_seq_one_letter_code
_entity_poly.pdbx_strand_id
1 'polypeptide(L)'
;MDEKKVLLRMVKALATDLQNIQQRGAGYYSAAPFVNRYNRLLEKAKTIFKKEDDVLIATFSELEDTSSVDPSDKMKVIQKVIIEIGQLIAYIEASLE
;
A
#
# COMPACT_ATOMS: atom_id res chain seq x y z
N MET A 1 19.40 6.09 10.83
CA MET A 1 17.97 6.42 10.66
C MET A 1 17.20 5.13 10.92
N ASP A 2 16.12 5.15 11.69
CA ASP A 2 15.34 3.94 11.97
C ASP A 2 14.48 3.58 10.74
N GLU A 3 14.93 2.57 9.97
CA GLU A 3 14.31 2.18 8.71
C GLU A 3 12.84 1.76 8.88
N LYS A 4 12.47 1.16 10.02
CA LYS A 4 11.09 0.75 10.31
C LYS A 4 10.19 1.97 10.47
N LYS A 5 10.65 2.98 11.21
CA LYS A 5 9.92 4.26 11.38
C LYS A 5 9.83 5.05 10.08
N VAL A 6 10.87 5.00 9.25
CA VAL A 6 10.86 5.63 7.92
C VAL A 6 9.83 4.94 7.02
N LEU A 7 9.84 3.60 6.97
CA LEU A 7 8.88 2.83 6.20
C LEU A 7 7.44 3.15 6.65
N LEU A 8 7.15 3.15 7.95
CA LEU A 8 5.83 3.50 8.47
C LEU A 8 5.37 4.89 7.97
N ARG A 9 6.25 5.89 8.00
CA ARG A 9 5.94 7.24 7.49
C ARG A 9 5.64 7.24 6.00
N MET A 10 6.39 6.47 5.21
CA MET A 10 6.17 6.38 3.76
C MET A 10 4.86 5.68 3.42
N VAL A 11 4.51 4.61 4.14
CA VAL A 11 3.24 3.89 3.95
C VAL A 11 2.06 4.78 4.35
N LYS A 12 2.14 5.52 5.48
CA LYS A 12 1.13 6.52 5.86
C LYS A 12 0.98 7.64 4.84
N ALA A 13 2.08 8.14 4.28
CA ALA A 13 2.03 9.18 3.24
C ALA A 13 1.28 8.68 1.99
N LEU A 14 1.57 7.45 1.52
CA LEU A 14 0.86 6.86 0.40
C LEU A 14 -0.64 6.64 0.70
N ALA A 15 -1.00 6.29 1.93
CA ALA A 15 -2.40 6.15 2.34
C ALA A 15 -3.15 7.50 2.24
N THR A 16 -2.52 8.58 2.68
CA THR A 16 -3.06 9.94 2.53
C THR A 16 -3.25 10.32 1.06
N ASP A 17 -2.27 10.02 0.20
CA ASP A 17 -2.36 10.30 -1.25
C ASP A 17 -3.54 9.56 -1.89
N LEU A 18 -3.74 8.29 -1.53
CA LEU A 18 -4.86 7.47 -2.01
C LEU A 18 -6.22 8.01 -1.56
N GLN A 19 -6.35 8.42 -0.30
CA GLN A 19 -7.58 9.03 0.23
C GLN A 19 -7.94 10.32 -0.53
N ASN A 20 -6.94 11.16 -0.83
CA ASN A 20 -7.14 12.38 -1.61
C ASN A 20 -7.69 12.08 -3.01
N ILE A 21 -7.21 11.01 -3.64
CA ILE A 21 -7.66 10.60 -4.98
C ILE A 21 -9.07 10.02 -4.94
N GLN A 22 -9.37 9.22 -3.93
CA GLN A 22 -10.73 8.68 -3.74
C GLN A 22 -11.76 9.81 -3.63
N GLN A 23 -11.43 10.92 -2.94
CA GLN A 23 -12.30 12.08 -2.82
C GLN A 23 -12.45 12.90 -4.11
N ARG A 24 -11.41 12.97 -4.95
CA ARG A 24 -11.41 13.76 -6.20
C ARG A 24 -11.95 13.00 -7.42
N GLY A 25 -12.03 11.68 -7.34
CA GLY A 25 -12.47 10.80 -8.43
C GLY A 25 -11.34 10.38 -9.36
N ALA A 26 -11.42 9.15 -9.87
CA ALA A 26 -10.35 8.50 -10.64
C ALA A 26 -10.28 8.91 -12.14
N GLY A 27 -11.12 9.85 -12.58
CA GLY A 27 -11.20 10.25 -14.00
C GLY A 27 -9.90 10.81 -14.58
N TYR A 28 -9.05 11.42 -13.74
CA TYR A 28 -7.81 12.09 -14.16
C TYR A 28 -6.53 11.33 -13.78
N TYR A 29 -6.66 10.16 -13.15
CA TYR A 29 -5.52 9.46 -12.55
C TYR A 29 -5.38 8.05 -13.12
N SER A 30 -4.12 7.58 -13.18
CA SER A 30 -3.80 6.17 -13.37
C SER A 30 -3.68 5.50 -12.01
N ALA A 31 -4.14 4.25 -11.88
CA ALA A 31 -3.93 3.45 -10.68
C ALA A 31 -2.49 2.89 -10.59
N ALA A 32 -1.81 2.75 -11.74
CA ALA A 32 -0.46 2.19 -11.87
C ALA A 32 0.57 2.75 -10.88
N PRO A 33 0.70 4.10 -10.71
CA PRO A 33 1.71 4.65 -9.83
C PRO A 33 1.49 4.24 -8.37
N PHE A 34 0.24 4.11 -7.93
CA PHE A 34 -0.10 3.76 -6.55
C PHE A 34 0.11 2.27 -6.29
N VAL A 35 -0.31 1.42 -7.22
CA VAL A 35 -0.07 -0.03 -7.17
C VAL A 35 1.43 -0.32 -7.11
N ASN A 36 2.19 0.24 -8.05
CA ASN A 36 3.64 0.06 -8.09
C ASN A 36 4.33 0.56 -6.83
N ARG A 37 3.85 1.69 -6.27
CA ARG A 37 4.43 2.22 -5.03
C ARG A 37 4.09 1.34 -3.83
N TYR A 38 2.86 0.85 -3.72
CA TYR A 38 2.46 -0.10 -2.68
C TYR A 38 3.31 -1.38 -2.75
N ASN A 39 3.43 -2.02 -3.91
CA ASN A 39 4.20 -3.27 -4.07
C ASN A 39 5.66 -3.08 -3.64
N ARG A 40 6.31 -1.97 -4.03
CA ARG A 40 7.68 -1.67 -3.59
C ARG A 40 7.81 -1.46 -2.08
N LEU A 41 6.84 -0.80 -1.45
CA LEU A 41 6.84 -0.63 0.01
C LEU A 41 6.57 -1.94 0.73
N LEU A 42 5.69 -2.78 0.19
CA LEU A 42 5.43 -4.13 0.70
C LEU A 42 6.68 -5.01 0.62
N GLU A 43 7.40 -5.00 -0.50
CA GLU A 43 8.65 -5.73 -0.67
C GLU A 43 9.69 -5.33 0.40
N LYS A 44 9.79 -4.01 0.67
CA LYS A 44 10.65 -3.51 1.75
C LYS A 44 10.16 -3.90 3.13
N ALA A 45 8.84 -3.87 3.37
CA ALA A 45 8.27 -4.36 4.62
C ALA A 45 8.61 -5.84 4.85
N LYS A 46 8.39 -6.69 3.84
CA LYS A 46 8.75 -8.12 3.87
C LYS A 46 10.23 -8.35 4.16
N THR A 47 11.11 -7.46 3.69
CA THR A 47 12.56 -7.56 3.95
C THR A 47 12.90 -7.12 5.38
N ILE A 48 12.40 -5.97 5.82
CA ILE A 48 12.75 -5.35 7.11
C ILE A 48 12.15 -6.14 8.29
N PHE A 49 10.95 -6.68 8.12
CA PHE A 49 10.23 -7.42 9.14
C PHE A 49 10.36 -8.93 9.01
N LYS A 50 11.24 -9.42 8.12
CA LYS A 50 11.50 -10.85 7.95
C LYS A 50 12.02 -11.45 9.27
N LYS A 51 11.16 -12.16 9.98
CA LYS A 51 11.52 -13.08 11.07
C LYS A 51 11.15 -14.49 10.62
N GLU A 52 11.89 -15.49 11.11
CA GLU A 52 11.71 -16.89 10.68
C GLU A 52 10.30 -17.44 10.94
N ASP A 53 9.51 -16.80 11.80
CA ASP A 53 8.15 -17.23 12.18
C ASP A 53 7.04 -16.17 11.94
N ASP A 54 7.30 -15.08 11.20
CA ASP A 54 6.27 -14.06 10.99
C ASP A 54 5.32 -14.46 9.84
N VAL A 55 4.26 -15.19 10.20
CA VAL A 55 3.22 -15.66 9.28
C VAL A 55 2.36 -14.50 8.76
N LEU A 56 2.23 -13.41 9.53
CA LEU A 56 1.31 -12.33 9.18
C LEU A 56 1.83 -11.50 8.00
N ILE A 57 3.13 -11.14 7.97
CA ILE A 57 3.69 -10.39 6.83
C ILE A 57 3.65 -11.18 5.51
N ALA A 58 3.61 -12.51 5.60
CA ALA A 58 3.47 -13.39 4.44
C ALA A 58 2.07 -13.37 3.81
N THR A 59 1.03 -12.94 4.54
CA THR A 59 -0.35 -12.87 4.02
C THR A 59 -0.53 -11.75 2.97
N PHE A 60 0.32 -10.73 3.01
CA PHE A 60 0.26 -9.62 2.06
C PHE A 60 0.76 -10.04 0.69
N SER A 61 0.02 -9.67 -0.35
CA SER A 61 0.34 -10.00 -1.74
C SER A 61 0.50 -8.73 -2.57
N GLU A 62 1.33 -8.82 -3.59
CA GLU A 62 1.40 -7.76 -4.58
C GLU A 62 0.05 -7.59 -5.27
N LEU A 63 -0.24 -6.33 -5.60
CA LEU A 63 -1.43 -5.96 -6.32
C LEU A 63 -1.12 -5.86 -7.81
N GLU A 64 -2.03 -6.36 -8.63
CA GLU A 64 -2.02 -6.12 -10.06
C GLU A 64 -2.71 -4.79 -10.35
N ASP A 65 -2.12 -4.02 -11.27
CA ASP A 65 -2.74 -2.84 -11.83
C ASP A 65 -3.82 -3.20 -12.87
N THR A 66 -4.67 -2.24 -13.22
CA THR A 66 -5.61 -2.38 -14.33
C THR A 66 -5.11 -1.63 -15.56
N SER A 67 -5.16 -2.28 -16.72
CA SER A 67 -5.01 -1.60 -18.01
C SER A 67 -6.27 -0.85 -18.44
N SER A 68 -7.35 -0.93 -17.65
CA SER A 68 -8.63 -0.30 -17.96
C SER A 68 -8.53 1.23 -17.88
N VAL A 69 -9.06 1.91 -18.90
CA VAL A 69 -9.22 3.37 -18.89
C VAL A 69 -10.46 3.81 -18.13
N ASP A 70 -11.38 2.88 -17.82
CA ASP A 70 -12.64 3.14 -17.14
C ASP A 70 -12.40 3.68 -15.71
N PRO A 71 -12.99 4.83 -15.34
CA PRO A 71 -12.82 5.41 -14.00
C PRO A 71 -13.30 4.51 -12.86
N SER A 72 -14.35 3.71 -13.08
CA SER A 72 -14.89 2.81 -12.05
C SER A 72 -13.93 1.65 -11.78
N ASP A 73 -13.34 1.08 -12.82
CA ASP A 73 -12.34 0.02 -12.68
C ASP A 73 -11.07 0.53 -12.00
N LYS A 74 -10.59 1.72 -12.38
CA LYS A 74 -9.48 2.39 -11.68
C LYS A 74 -9.80 2.60 -10.20
N MET A 75 -11.03 3.00 -9.87
CA MET A 75 -11.43 3.22 -8.48
C MET A 75 -11.44 1.92 -7.68
N LYS A 76 -11.85 0.79 -8.26
CA LYS A 76 -11.76 -0.52 -7.57
C LYS A 76 -10.31 -0.87 -7.22
N VAL A 77 -9.37 -0.61 -8.14
CA VAL A 77 -7.94 -0.80 -7.86
C VAL A 77 -7.47 0.10 -6.74
N ILE A 78 -7.78 1.41 -6.79
CA ILE A 78 -7.45 2.37 -5.72
C ILE A 78 -8.01 1.92 -4.36
N GLN A 79 -9.27 1.47 -4.31
CA GLN A 79 -9.89 0.94 -3.09
C GLN A 79 -9.14 -0.29 -2.56
N LYS A 80 -8.74 -1.21 -3.44
CA LYS A 80 -7.93 -2.37 -3.06
C LYS A 80 -6.60 -1.95 -2.43
N VAL A 81 -5.90 -0.98 -3.02
CA VAL A 81 -4.66 -0.44 -2.44
C VAL A 81 -4.92 0.21 -1.08
N ILE A 82 -6.02 0.94 -0.90
CA ILE A 82 -6.38 1.57 0.38
C ILE A 82 -6.59 0.54 1.50
N ILE A 83 -7.28 -0.57 1.19
CA ILE A 83 -7.50 -1.65 2.16
C ILE A 83 -6.16 -2.25 2.57
N GLU A 84 -5.36 -2.66 1.59
CA GLU A 84 -4.08 -3.33 1.81
C GLU A 84 -3.06 -2.44 2.53
N ILE A 85 -3.01 -1.15 2.18
CA ILE A 85 -2.08 -0.22 2.82
C ILE A 85 -2.49 0.06 4.27
N GLY A 86 -3.78 0.11 4.58
CA GLY A 86 -4.27 0.25 5.96
C GLY A 86 -3.86 -0.93 6.82
N GLN A 87 -3.99 -2.15 6.29
CA GLN A 87 -3.53 -3.36 6.99
C GLN A 87 -2.01 -3.38 7.18
N LEU A 88 -1.24 -2.94 6.16
CA LEU A 88 0.22 -2.86 6.26
C LEU A 88 0.66 -1.84 7.31
N ILE A 89 -0.03 -0.69 7.42
CA ILE A 89 0.22 0.30 8.48
C ILE A 89 0.01 -0.33 9.85
N ALA A 90 -1.15 -0.96 10.07
CA ALA A 90 -1.49 -1.58 11.34
C ALA A 90 -0.47 -2.65 11.76
N TYR A 91 -0.04 -3.49 10.81
CA TYR A 91 1.01 -4.49 11.05
C TYR A 91 2.34 -3.83 11.47
N ILE A 92 2.78 -2.80 10.75
CA ILE A 92 4.04 -2.11 11.04
C ILE A 92 3.98 -1.40 12.41
N GLU A 93 2.84 -0.77 12.73
CA GLU A 93 2.64 -0.10 14.03
C GLU A 93 2.71 -1.11 15.18
N ALA A 94 1.96 -2.21 15.09
CA ALA A 94 2.00 -3.27 16.10
C ALA A 94 3.38 -3.90 16.25
N SER A 95 4.18 -3.93 15.18
CA SER A 95 5.56 -4.47 15.20
C SER A 95 6.60 -3.50 15.78
N LEU A 96 6.21 -2.25 16.06
CA LEU A 96 7.06 -1.19 16.60
C LEU A 96 6.80 -0.89 18.08
N GLU A 97 5.70 -1.39 18.63
CA GLU A 97 5.39 -1.42 20.06
C GLU A 97 6.30 -2.42 20.81
#